data_AF-A0A839ZX92-F1
#
_entry.id   AF-A0A839ZX92-F1
#
_cell.length_a   1.000
_cell.length_b   1.000
_cell.length_c   1.000
_cell.angle_alpha   90.00
_cell.angle_beta   90.00
_cell.angle_gamma   90.00
#
_symmetry.space_group_name_H-M   'P 1'
#
loop_
_entity.id
_entity.type
_entity.pdbx_description
1 polymer ?
#
loop_
_entity_poly.entity_id
_entity_poly.type
_entity_poly.pdbx_seq_one_letter_code
_entity_poly.pdbx_strand_id
1 'polypeptide(L)'
;MTQLKSDLITAAGAAMLVGAAVSAEMAWLAARGVAELGVICGAAGQPHCPWMIGSAALLASGTATLIAGRRRMKPAPASSR
;
A
#
# COMPACT_ATOMS: atom_id res chain seq x y z
N MET A 1 -15.31 16.14 16.43
CA MET A 1 -14.54 14.88 16.58
C MET A 1 -14.51 14.00 15.32
N THR A 2 -15.57 13.97 14.51
CA THR A 2 -15.65 13.13 13.29
C THR A 2 -14.68 13.55 12.18
N GLN A 3 -14.47 14.86 11.97
CA GLN A 3 -13.54 15.37 10.96
C GLN A 3 -12.08 14.97 11.25
N LEU A 4 -11.59 15.22 12.47
CA LEU A 4 -10.23 14.85 12.87
C LEU A 4 -9.94 13.35 12.67
N LYS A 5 -10.92 12.49 12.96
CA LYS A 5 -10.80 11.04 12.75
C LYS A 5 -10.71 10.67 11.26
N SER A 6 -11.46 11.37 10.41
CA SER A 6 -11.38 11.24 8.94
C SER A 6 -9.99 11.62 8.42
N ASP A 7 -9.46 12.73 8.92
CA ASP A 7 -8.17 13.26 8.48
C ASP A 7 -7.02 12.30 8.86
N LEU A 8 -7.08 11.72 10.07
CA LEU A 8 -6.13 10.71 10.52
C LEU A 8 -6.18 9.41 9.69
N ILE A 9 -7.39 8.93 9.32
CA ILE A 9 -7.54 7.74 8.46
C ILE A 9 -6.95 8.01 7.06
N THR A 10 -7.19 9.20 6.53
CA THR A 10 -6.67 9.61 5.22
C THR A 10 -5.15 9.72 5.26
N ALA A 11 -4.60 10.36 6.29
CA ALA A 11 -3.16 10.46 6.51
C ALA A 11 -2.49 9.08 6.68
N ALA A 12 -3.10 8.17 7.44
CA ALA A 12 -2.60 6.81 7.61
C ALA A 12 -2.59 6.03 6.29
N GLY A 13 -3.68 6.11 5.52
CA GLY A 13 -3.75 5.49 4.19
C GLY A 13 -2.71 6.04 3.23
N ALA A 14 -2.52 7.37 3.21
CA ALA A 14 -1.50 8.03 2.39
C ALA A 14 -0.08 7.62 2.81
N ALA A 15 0.22 7.57 4.10
CA ALA A 15 1.52 7.13 4.61
C ALA A 15 1.84 5.68 4.20
N MET A 16 0.84 4.79 4.21
CA MET A 16 1.00 3.43 3.70
C MET A 16 1.30 3.40 2.20
N LEU A 17 0.63 4.22 1.38
CA LEU A 17 0.92 4.31 -0.06
C LEU A 17 2.33 4.85 -0.34
N VAL A 18 2.78 5.84 0.43
CA VAL A 18 4.16 6.34 0.34
C VAL A 18 5.15 5.25 0.74
N GLY A 19 4.89 4.54 1.85
CA GLY A 19 5.70 3.41 2.27
C GLY A 19 5.76 2.29 1.23
N ALA A 20 4.66 2.05 0.51
CA ALA A 20 4.62 1.08 -0.59
C ALA A 20 5.53 1.49 -1.74
N ALA A 21 5.51 2.76 -2.15
CA ALA A 21 6.37 3.30 -3.20
C ALA A 21 7.86 3.23 -2.80
N VAL A 22 8.20 3.65 -1.58
CA VAL A 22 9.57 3.55 -1.06
C VAL A 22 10.03 2.08 -1.03
N SER A 23 9.17 1.16 -0.58
CA SER A 23 9.50 -0.26 -0.55
C SER A 23 9.67 -0.85 -1.96
N ALA A 24 8.91 -0.37 -2.94
CA ALA A 24 9.07 -0.77 -4.34
C ALA A 24 10.42 -0.32 -4.91
N GLU A 25 10.84 0.92 -4.63
CA GLU A 25 12.17 1.42 -5.01
C GLU A 25 13.30 0.59 -4.37
N MET A 26 13.17 0.25 -3.08
CA MET A 26 14.15 -0.62 -2.41
C MET A 26 14.18 -2.03 -3.02
N ALA A 27 13.02 -2.58 -3.40
CA ALA A 27 12.93 -3.85 -4.11
C ALA A 27 13.60 -3.77 -5.49
N TRP A 28 13.45 -2.65 -6.20
CA TRP A 28 14.08 -2.41 -7.49
C TRP A 28 15.61 -2.31 -7.40
N LEU A 29 16.13 -1.57 -6.40
CA LEU A 29 17.56 -1.49 -6.14
C LEU A 29 18.15 -2.87 -5.80
N ALA A 30 17.45 -3.65 -4.98
CA ALA A 30 17.84 -5.03 -4.67
C ALA A 30 17.81 -5.93 -5.91
N ALA A 31 16.78 -5.78 -6.76
CA ALA A 31 16.65 -6.54 -8.00
C ALA A 31 17.79 -6.24 -8.99
N ARG A 32 18.21 -4.97 -9.10
CA ARG A 32 19.36 -4.59 -9.94
C ARG A 32 20.65 -5.27 -9.51
N GLY A 33 20.89 -5.39 -8.20
CA GLY A 33 22.07 -6.09 -7.68
C GLY A 33 22.14 -7.57 -8.08
N VAL A 34 20.98 -8.24 -8.19
CA VAL A 34 20.91 -9.65 -8.60
C VAL A 34 20.71 -9.85 -10.11
N ALA A 35 20.25 -8.83 -10.83
CA ALA A 35 20.12 -8.87 -12.28
C ALA A 35 21.48 -9.02 -12.98
N GLU A 36 22.55 -8.46 -12.40
CA GLU A 36 23.94 -8.68 -12.86
C GLU A 36 24.37 -10.16 -12.76
N LEU A 37 23.66 -10.96 -11.97
CA LEU A 37 23.87 -12.41 -11.84
C LEU A 37 22.96 -13.22 -12.78
N GLY A 38 22.20 -12.56 -13.66
CA GLY A 38 21.30 -13.19 -14.64
C GLY A 38 19.97 -13.71 -14.06
N VAL A 39 19.61 -13.31 -12.84
CA VAL A 39 18.38 -13.76 -12.17
C VAL A 39 17.50 -12.59 -11.72
N ILE A 40 16.18 -12.79 -11.70
CA ILE A 40 15.23 -11.84 -11.11
C ILE A 40 14.81 -12.29 -9.71
N CYS A 41 14.42 -11.32 -8.86
CA CYS A 41 13.82 -11.61 -7.56
C CYS A 41 12.57 -12.49 -7.72
N GLY A 42 12.59 -13.71 -7.17
CA GLY A 42 11.51 -14.68 -7.34
C GLY A 42 11.74 -15.75 -8.42
N ALA A 43 12.85 -15.69 -9.16
CA ALA A 43 13.21 -16.74 -10.12
C ALA A 43 13.53 -18.06 -9.40
N ALA A 44 13.28 -19.18 -10.06
CA ALA A 44 13.63 -20.53 -9.60
C ALA A 44 13.09 -20.92 -8.20
N GLY A 45 11.90 -20.43 -7.84
CA GLY A 45 11.24 -20.76 -6.56
C GLY A 45 11.85 -20.06 -5.34
N GLN A 46 12.77 -19.12 -5.54
CA GLN A 46 13.35 -18.33 -4.45
C GLN A 46 12.34 -17.30 -3.91
N PRO A 47 12.34 -17.00 -2.61
CA PRO A 47 11.43 -16.03 -2.04
C PRO A 47 11.68 -14.63 -2.62
N HIS A 48 10.60 -13.88 -2.90
CA HIS A 48 10.71 -12.46 -3.23
C HIS A 48 11.37 -11.71 -2.07
N CYS A 49 12.12 -10.65 -2.37
CA CYS A 49 12.76 -9.85 -1.33
C CYS A 49 11.68 -9.26 -0.38
N PRO A 50 11.98 -9.10 0.93
CA PRO A 50 11.03 -8.55 1.90
C PRO A 50 10.44 -7.20 1.48
N TRP A 51 11.22 -6.38 0.76
CA TRP A 51 10.79 -5.11 0.20
C TRP A 51 9.61 -5.22 -0.76
N MET A 52 9.59 -6.26 -1.61
CA MET A 52 8.50 -6.48 -2.56
C MET A 52 7.22 -6.95 -1.86
N ILE A 53 7.35 -7.83 -0.87
CA ILE A 53 6.23 -8.29 -0.04
C ILE A 53 5.67 -7.11 0.76
N GLY A 54 6.53 -6.33 1.41
CA GLY A 54 6.16 -5.14 2.17
C GLY A 54 5.47 -4.09 1.30
N SER A 55 6.00 -3.84 0.10
CA SER A 55 5.38 -2.93 -0.88
C SER A 55 3.95 -3.35 -1.24
N ALA A 56 3.75 -4.62 -1.60
CA ALA A 56 2.41 -5.13 -1.95
C ALA A 56 1.44 -5.06 -0.76
N ALA A 57 1.90 -5.43 0.45
CA ALA A 57 1.09 -5.36 1.66
C ALA A 57 0.68 -3.91 1.99
N LEU A 58 1.62 -2.98 1.96
CA LEU A 58 1.37 -1.56 2.22
C LEU A 58 0.44 -0.94 1.17
N LEU A 59 0.61 -1.30 -0.10
CA LEU A 59 -0.27 -0.85 -1.17
C LEU A 59 -1.70 -1.33 -0.95
N ALA A 60 -1.87 -2.63 -0.66
CA ALA A 60 -3.18 -3.22 -0.41
C ALA A 60 -3.84 -2.62 0.84
N SER A 61 -3.11 -2.55 1.95
CA SER A 61 -3.62 -2.00 3.22
C SER A 61 -3.93 -0.51 3.13
N GLY A 62 -3.06 0.29 2.50
CA GLY A 62 -3.28 1.72 2.28
C GLY A 62 -4.52 1.99 1.42
N THR A 63 -4.64 1.27 0.30
CA THR A 63 -5.81 1.37 -0.60
C THR A 63 -7.09 0.95 0.12
N ALA A 64 -7.08 -0.16 0.85
CA ALA A 64 -8.22 -0.63 1.63
C ALA A 64 -8.62 0.39 2.71
N THR A 65 -7.64 1.01 3.38
CA THR A 65 -7.86 2.03 4.42
C THR A 65 -8.56 3.27 3.84
N LEU A 66 -8.09 3.76 2.69
CA LEU A 66 -8.71 4.91 2.02
C LEU A 66 -10.13 4.60 1.52
N ILE A 67 -10.34 3.41 0.92
CA ILE A 67 -11.67 2.99 0.45
C ILE A 67 -12.63 2.84 1.64
N ALA A 68 -12.20 2.17 2.71
CA ALA A 68 -13.01 2.00 3.91
C ALA A 68 -13.32 3.34 4.58
N GLY A 69 -12.34 4.25 4.67
CA GLY A 69 -12.54 5.62 5.14
C GLY A 69 -13.59 6.36 4.32
N ARG A 70 -13.47 6.34 2.99
CA ARG A 70 -14.44 6.99 2.08
C ARG A 70 -15.84 6.39 2.20
N ARG A 71 -15.98 5.07 2.32
CA ARG A 71 -17.29 4.41 2.49
C ARG A 71 -17.97 4.81 3.81
N ARG A 72 -17.21 4.94 4.90
CA ARG A 72 -17.74 5.36 6.21
C ARG A 72 -18.16 6.82 6.25
N MET A 73 -17.62 7.66 5.36
CA MET A 73 -17.99 9.07 5.24
C MET A 73 -19.18 9.33 4.32
N LYS A 74 -19.63 8.34 3.52
CA LYS A 74 -20.76 8.53 2.63
C LYS A 74 -22.04 8.76 3.46
N PRO A 75 -22.74 9.89 3.31
CA PRO A 75 -24.00 10.13 4.02
C PRO A 75 -25.00 9.01 3.71
N ALA A 76 -25.75 8.58 4.72
CA ALA A 76 -26.86 7.67 4.51
C ALA A 76 -27.81 8.29 3.47
N PRO A 77 -28.33 7.51 2.49
CA PRO A 77 -29.29 8.05 1.54
C PRO A 77 -30.47 8.61 2.34
N ALA A 78 -30.77 9.90 2.13
CA ALA A 78 -31.91 10.53 2.75
C ALA A 78 -33.15 9.75 2.31
N SER A 79 -33.82 9.10 3.27
CA SER A 79 -35.09 8.44 3.02
C SER A 79 -36.10 9.50 2.58
N SER A 80 -36.41 9.54 1.28
CA SER A 80 -37.55 10.28 0.77
C SER A 80 -38.80 9.50 1.16
N ARG A 81 -39.45 9.92 2.24
CA ARG A 81 -40.88 9.65 2.42
C ARG A 81 -41.66 10.60 1.55
#